data_AF-A0A7V2Z358-F1
#
_entry.id   AF-A0A7V2Z358-F1
#
_cell.length_a   1.000
_cell.length_b   1.000
_cell.length_c   1.000
_cell.angle_alpha   90.00
_cell.angle_beta   90.00
_cell.angle_gamma   90.00
#
_symmetry.space_group_name_H-M   'P 1'
#
loop_
_entity.id
_entity.type
_entity.pdbx_description
1 polymer ?
#
loop_
_entity_poly.entity_id
_entity_poly.type
_entity_poly.pdbx_seq_one_letter_code
_entity_poly.pdbx_strand_id
1 'polypeptide(L)'
;MSWLRIDTLIRDNAKILRAARLTGQSKLTVLGFLLSLWGWCLDNAPDGAIPDDDFPELAKNLGWPGDCATLADALIAAGRNGGDGLLERDGDALKVHDWDAWAGAYIRERDAARERMRNKREQEKMFGERSANVPQCSPVRRKKEEGILNLSSADCGPVDCEGDGQEAKGEDPEDPLAAYPVLAGAFGEIVTALKAANRYAKGPQTPAQERDWRKTLADCVRIDGIPEGDLVAALRWLFEAQHPDAQFWRGVVQSIPPLRTARDGKPSKISQIMVKWEKAAAGAEDPWSGDAVLRVAGVAKRIPTQAELDDLGRAMAAGECGSGEGFPRPAAMGGAGR
;
A
#
# COMPACT_ATOMS: atom_id res chain seq x y z
N MET A 1 11.38 16.62 -1.04
CA MET A 1 11.47 15.41 -0.19
C MET A 1 11.71 14.23 -1.09
N SER A 2 12.91 13.66 -1.06
CA SER A 2 13.23 12.44 -1.77
C SER A 2 12.89 11.25 -0.86
N TRP A 3 12.13 10.28 -1.38
CA TRP A 3 11.88 9.04 -0.67
C TRP A 3 12.91 7.99 -1.10
N LEU A 4 13.35 7.17 -0.15
CA LEU A 4 14.32 6.10 -0.37
C LEU A 4 13.62 4.75 -0.20
N ARG A 5 13.59 3.92 -1.25
CA ARG A 5 13.12 2.54 -1.14
C ARG A 5 14.22 1.67 -0.55
N ILE A 6 13.88 0.93 0.51
CA ILE A 6 14.80 -0.02 1.13
C ILE A 6 14.12 -1.39 1.15
N ASP A 7 14.77 -2.40 0.58
CA ASP A 7 14.30 -3.78 0.67
C ASP A 7 14.70 -4.40 2.02
N THR A 8 13.81 -5.21 2.59
CA THR A 8 13.98 -5.79 3.94
C THR A 8 15.24 -6.67 4.06
N LEU A 9 15.67 -7.28 2.95
CA LEU A 9 16.85 -8.13 2.86
C LEU A 9 18.17 -7.37 3.02
N ILE A 10 18.17 -6.02 2.96
CA ILE A 10 19.38 -5.22 3.13
C ILE A 10 20.07 -5.47 4.47
N ARG A 11 19.29 -5.85 5.50
CA ARG A 11 19.78 -6.14 6.85
C ARG A 11 20.85 -7.24 6.85
N ASP A 12 20.72 -8.20 5.95
CA ASP A 12 21.54 -9.41 5.89
C ASP A 12 22.42 -9.46 4.64
N ASN A 13 22.64 -8.29 4.02
CA ASN A 13 23.48 -8.16 2.83
C ASN A 13 24.95 -8.49 3.15
N ALA A 14 25.51 -9.45 2.41
CA ALA A 14 26.88 -9.91 2.59
C ALA A 14 27.95 -8.85 2.29
N LYS A 15 27.71 -7.94 1.32
CA LYS A 15 28.62 -6.84 1.01
C LYS A 15 28.72 -5.87 2.19
N ILE A 16 27.58 -5.52 2.81
CA ILE A 16 27.55 -4.64 4.00
C ILE A 16 28.26 -5.29 5.19
N LEU A 17 28.01 -6.58 5.43
CA LEU A 17 28.72 -7.34 6.46
C LEU A 17 30.23 -7.37 6.24
N ARG A 18 30.67 -7.45 4.98
CA ARG A 18 32.09 -7.44 4.64
C ARG A 18 32.72 -6.06 4.78
N ALA A 19 32.05 -5.01 4.31
CA ALA A 19 32.50 -3.63 4.52
C ALA A 19 32.64 -3.29 6.01
N ALA A 20 31.71 -3.76 6.85
CA ALA A 20 31.81 -3.64 8.30
C ALA A 20 33.06 -4.32 8.87
N ARG A 21 33.41 -5.51 8.38
CA ARG A 21 34.65 -6.21 8.78
C ARG A 21 35.91 -5.48 8.32
N LEU A 22 35.94 -4.96 7.09
CA LEU A 22 37.10 -4.26 6.54
C LEU A 22 37.36 -2.91 7.23
N THR A 23 36.29 -2.20 7.60
CA THR A 23 36.38 -0.91 8.32
C THR A 23 36.52 -1.06 9.83
N GLY A 24 36.32 -2.27 10.38
CA GLY A 24 36.27 -2.50 11.83
C GLY A 24 35.06 -1.87 12.53
N GLN A 25 34.04 -1.44 11.77
CA GLN A 25 32.84 -0.78 12.31
C GLN A 25 31.68 -1.76 12.46
N SER A 26 30.65 -1.34 13.21
CA SER A 26 29.43 -2.15 13.34
C SER A 26 28.66 -2.19 12.02
N LYS A 27 27.94 -3.30 11.77
CA LYS A 27 27.03 -3.43 10.61
C LYS A 27 26.04 -2.27 10.51
N LEU A 28 25.50 -1.82 11.63
CA LEU A 28 24.52 -0.74 11.67
C LEU A 28 25.14 0.62 11.34
N THR A 29 26.40 0.84 11.72
CA THR A 29 27.15 2.05 11.35
C THR A 29 27.33 2.12 9.83
N VAL A 30 27.78 1.04 9.21
CA VAL A 30 27.97 0.97 7.74
C VAL A 30 26.64 1.10 7.02
N LEU A 31 25.59 0.41 7.49
CA LEU A 31 24.26 0.51 6.89
C LEU A 31 23.70 1.92 7.02
N GLY A 32 23.79 2.54 8.19
CA GLY A 32 23.33 3.92 8.40
C GLY A 32 24.06 4.90 7.48
N PHE A 33 25.39 4.76 7.37
CA PHE A 33 26.18 5.54 6.43
C PHE A 33 25.71 5.36 4.98
N LEU A 34 25.52 4.12 4.51
CA LEU A 34 25.06 3.83 3.15
C LEU A 34 23.69 4.43 2.86
N LEU A 35 22.74 4.34 3.79
CA LEU A 35 21.42 4.94 3.62
C LEU A 35 21.49 6.47 3.53
N SER A 36 22.34 7.09 4.36
CA SER A 36 22.61 8.53 4.29
C SER A 36 23.28 8.92 2.97
N LEU A 37 24.25 8.12 2.51
CA LEU A 37 24.95 8.32 1.24
C LEU A 37 24.00 8.24 0.06
N TRP A 38 23.18 7.19 -0.02
CA TRP A 38 22.19 7.04 -1.10
C TRP A 38 21.14 8.14 -1.06
N GLY A 39 20.72 8.57 0.13
CA GLY A 39 19.85 9.73 0.30
C GLY A 39 20.49 11.00 -0.27
N TRP A 40 21.77 11.23 0.03
CA TRP A 40 22.51 12.36 -0.52
C TRP A 40 22.63 12.26 -2.05
N CYS A 41 22.94 11.08 -2.62
CA CYS A 41 23.05 10.89 -4.06
C CYS A 41 21.72 11.18 -4.78
N LEU A 42 20.58 10.77 -4.21
CA LEU A 42 19.26 11.07 -4.81
C LEU A 42 19.04 12.58 -5.01
N ASP A 43 19.58 13.41 -4.13
CA ASP A 43 19.41 14.86 -4.19
C ASP A 43 20.52 15.58 -4.97
N ASN A 44 21.76 15.09 -4.91
CA ASN A 44 22.94 15.81 -5.39
C ASN A 44 23.70 15.12 -6.54
N ALA A 45 23.61 13.80 -6.67
CA ALA A 45 24.33 13.00 -7.67
C ALA A 45 23.35 12.09 -8.45
N PRO A 46 22.62 12.63 -9.44
CA PRO A 46 21.56 11.90 -10.14
C PRO A 46 22.08 10.68 -10.94
N ASP A 47 23.34 10.72 -11.37
CA ASP A 47 24.08 9.63 -12.02
C ASP A 47 24.77 8.67 -11.02
N GLY A 48 24.69 8.97 -9.72
CA GLY A 48 25.27 8.17 -8.66
C GLY A 48 26.79 8.25 -8.60
N ALA A 49 27.40 9.22 -9.28
CA ALA A 49 28.83 9.46 -9.26
C ALA A 49 29.20 10.48 -8.17
N ILE A 50 30.28 10.19 -7.44
CA ILE A 50 30.80 11.02 -6.36
C ILE A 50 32.27 11.29 -6.71
N PRO A 51 32.70 12.54 -6.90
CA PRO A 51 34.11 12.83 -7.14
C PRO A 51 35.00 12.24 -6.03
N ASP A 52 36.12 11.60 -6.40
CA ASP A 52 37.02 10.94 -5.44
C ASP A 52 37.54 11.92 -4.39
N ASP A 53 37.84 13.15 -4.80
CA ASP A 53 38.33 14.23 -3.93
C ASP A 53 37.28 14.71 -2.91
N ASP A 54 36.00 14.61 -3.26
CA ASP A 54 34.88 15.06 -2.42
C ASP A 54 34.45 13.97 -1.42
N PHE A 55 34.72 12.70 -1.71
CA PHE A 55 34.26 11.58 -0.89
C PHE A 55 34.71 11.66 0.58
N PRO A 56 35.96 12.03 0.92
CA PRO A 56 36.39 12.15 2.31
C PRO A 56 35.64 13.23 3.10
N GLU A 57 35.34 14.36 2.47
CA GLU A 57 34.57 15.43 3.10
C GLU A 57 33.11 15.04 3.24
N LEU A 58 32.52 14.46 2.20
CA LEU A 58 31.17 13.90 2.22
C LEU A 58 31.02 12.86 3.33
N ALA A 59 31.99 11.93 3.46
CA ALA A 59 31.92 10.88 4.45
C ALA A 59 31.88 11.44 5.89
N LYS A 60 32.68 12.47 6.17
CA LYS A 60 32.65 13.19 7.46
C LYS A 60 31.32 13.90 7.67
N ASN A 61 30.80 14.59 6.66
CA ASN A 61 29.53 15.30 6.72
C ASN A 61 28.34 14.36 6.98
N LEU A 62 28.41 13.13 6.46
CA LEU A 62 27.42 12.08 6.72
C LEU A 62 27.64 11.36 8.07
N GLY A 63 28.62 11.80 8.87
CA GLY A 63 28.87 11.32 10.22
C GLY A 63 29.64 10.00 10.29
N TRP A 64 30.49 9.69 9.30
CA TRP A 64 31.35 8.51 9.37
C TRP A 64 32.38 8.64 10.51
N PRO A 65 32.44 7.67 11.45
CA PRO A 65 33.30 7.77 12.62
C PRO A 65 34.75 7.30 12.40
N GLY A 66 35.04 6.66 11.26
CA GLY A 66 36.34 6.05 10.98
C GLY A 66 37.18 6.83 9.97
N ASP A 67 38.27 6.21 9.53
CA ASP A 67 39.05 6.73 8.41
C ASP A 67 38.25 6.65 7.10
N CYS A 68 38.30 7.73 6.31
CA CYS A 68 37.50 7.88 5.10
C CYS A 68 38.13 7.15 3.90
N ALA A 69 39.47 7.11 3.82
CA ALA A 69 40.16 6.35 2.77
C ALA A 69 39.89 4.85 2.94
N THR A 70 40.02 4.36 4.18
CA THR A 70 39.67 2.97 4.54
C THR A 70 38.21 2.64 4.22
N LEU A 71 37.28 3.60 4.37
CA LEU A 71 35.88 3.41 4.01
C LEU A 71 35.69 3.23 2.51
N ALA A 72 36.26 4.11 1.68
CA ALA A 72 36.15 4.03 0.23
C ALA A 72 36.64 2.67 -0.27
N ASP A 73 37.86 2.29 0.13
CA ASP A 73 38.47 1.02 -0.24
C ASP A 73 37.65 -0.18 0.26
N ALA A 74 37.08 -0.10 1.47
CA ALA A 74 36.23 -1.16 2.01
C ALA A 74 34.91 -1.32 1.25
N LEU A 75 34.29 -0.21 0.80
CA LEU A 75 33.06 -0.25 0.02
C LEU A 75 33.30 -0.79 -1.39
N ILE A 76 34.45 -0.48 -2.00
CA ILE A 76 34.88 -1.05 -3.27
C ILE A 76 35.19 -2.55 -3.12
N ALA A 77 35.96 -2.93 -2.10
CA ALA A 77 36.40 -4.31 -1.87
C ALA A 77 35.33 -5.22 -1.24
N ALA A 78 34.13 -4.70 -0.97
CA ALA A 78 33.03 -5.45 -0.35
C ALA A 78 32.50 -6.61 -1.23
N GLY A 79 32.75 -6.58 -2.54
CA GLY A 79 32.32 -7.61 -3.49
C GLY A 79 33.05 -8.95 -3.35
N ARG A 80 32.34 -10.07 -3.45
CA ARG A 80 32.89 -11.43 -3.26
C ARG A 80 33.54 -11.95 -4.54
N ASN A 81 34.69 -12.64 -4.41
CA ASN A 81 35.38 -13.36 -5.49
C ASN A 81 35.69 -12.49 -6.74
N GLY A 82 36.05 -11.22 -6.55
CA GLY A 82 36.29 -10.30 -7.66
C GLY A 82 35.01 -9.73 -8.29
N GLY A 83 33.84 -9.99 -7.71
CA GLY A 83 32.61 -9.29 -8.06
C GLY A 83 32.58 -7.87 -7.50
N ASP A 84 31.63 -7.08 -7.99
CA ASP A 84 31.57 -5.63 -7.74
C ASP A 84 31.26 -5.29 -6.29
N GLY A 85 31.80 -4.15 -5.85
CA GLY A 85 31.61 -3.58 -4.54
C GLY A 85 30.20 -3.03 -4.30
N LEU A 86 30.10 -2.20 -3.27
CA LEU A 86 28.98 -1.27 -3.09
C LEU A 86 29.25 0.05 -3.84
N LEU A 87 30.53 0.38 -4.00
CA LEU A 87 31.04 1.44 -4.85
C LEU A 87 32.00 0.85 -5.87
N GLU A 88 32.17 1.56 -6.98
CA GLU A 88 33.11 1.25 -8.05
C GLU A 88 33.98 2.47 -8.33
N ARG A 89 35.22 2.24 -8.79
CA ARG A 89 36.06 3.32 -9.31
C ARG A 89 35.72 3.54 -10.78
N ASP A 90 35.36 4.76 -11.11
CA ASP A 90 35.09 5.23 -12.47
C ASP A 90 35.95 6.48 -12.74
N GLY A 91 37.19 6.26 -13.20
CA GLY A 91 38.18 7.32 -13.35
C GLY A 91 38.52 7.99 -12.01
N ASP A 92 38.25 9.30 -11.94
CA ASP A 92 38.47 10.15 -10.74
C ASP A 92 37.18 10.29 -9.89
N ALA A 93 36.24 9.35 -10.03
CA ALA A 93 35.00 9.32 -9.25
C ALA A 93 34.68 7.91 -8.71
N LEU A 94 33.98 7.89 -7.59
CA LEU A 94 33.32 6.72 -7.02
C LEU A 94 31.88 6.67 -7.50
N LYS A 95 31.52 5.59 -8.19
CA LYS A 95 30.16 5.35 -8.64
C LYS A 95 29.45 4.35 -7.73
N VAL A 96 28.20 4.63 -7.39
CA VAL A 96 27.35 3.65 -6.68
C VAL A 96 27.00 2.50 -7.63
N HIS A 97 27.32 1.28 -7.23
CA HIS A 97 27.04 0.08 -8.02
C HIS A 97 25.53 -0.08 -8.27
N ASP A 98 25.15 -0.47 -9.50
CA ASP A 98 23.75 -0.64 -9.95
C ASP A 98 22.85 0.59 -9.75
N TRP A 99 23.41 1.79 -9.65
CA TRP A 99 22.64 3.01 -9.41
C TRP A 99 21.54 3.23 -10.46
N ASP A 100 21.85 3.06 -11.74
CA ASP A 100 20.88 3.26 -12.83
C ASP A 100 19.73 2.24 -12.78
N ALA A 101 20.03 1.00 -12.37
CA ALA A 101 19.03 -0.05 -12.22
C ALA A 101 18.09 0.22 -11.03
N TRP A 102 18.63 0.78 -9.94
CA TRP A 102 17.88 1.01 -8.71
C TRP A 102 17.21 2.40 -8.64
N ALA A 103 17.94 3.48 -8.93
CA ALA A 103 17.45 4.86 -8.86
C ALA A 103 16.93 5.40 -10.21
N GLY A 104 17.38 4.86 -11.34
CA GLY A 104 17.16 5.48 -12.65
C GLY A 104 15.68 5.66 -13.01
N ALA A 105 14.83 4.69 -12.71
CA ALA A 105 13.38 4.84 -12.94
C ALA A 105 12.75 5.91 -12.04
N TYR A 106 13.20 5.98 -10.79
CA TYR A 106 12.68 6.90 -9.79
C TYR A 106 13.10 8.36 -10.07
N ILE A 107 14.34 8.57 -10.51
CA ILE A 107 14.85 9.89 -10.90
C ILE A 107 14.11 10.40 -12.14
N ARG A 108 13.91 9.54 -13.16
CA ARG A 108 13.15 9.89 -14.38
C ARG A 108 11.71 10.31 -14.06
N GLU A 109 11.02 9.59 -13.18
CA GLU A 109 9.66 9.94 -12.76
C GLU A 109 9.63 11.29 -12.03
N ARG A 110 10.59 11.53 -11.13
CA ARG A 110 10.71 12.79 -10.40
C ARG A 110 10.97 13.98 -11.33
N ASP A 111 11.88 13.83 -12.28
CA ASP A 111 12.24 14.92 -13.19
C ASP A 111 11.11 15.21 -14.17
N ALA A 112 10.40 14.19 -14.65
CA ALA A 112 9.17 14.38 -15.42
C ALA A 112 8.09 15.11 -14.60
N ALA A 113 7.94 14.80 -13.30
CA ALA A 113 7.00 15.50 -12.43
C ALA A 113 7.39 16.98 -12.19
N ARG A 114 8.69 17.26 -12.02
CA ARG A 114 9.22 18.63 -11.92
C ARG A 114 8.97 19.42 -13.19
N GLU A 115 9.19 18.82 -14.35
CA GLU A 115 8.94 19.45 -15.65
C GLU A 115 7.46 19.77 -15.85
N ARG A 116 6.56 18.83 -15.53
CA ARG A 116 5.10 19.08 -15.56
C ARG A 116 4.71 20.26 -14.67
N MET A 117 5.26 20.34 -13.46
CA MET A 117 4.98 21.45 -12.54
C MET A 117 5.55 22.78 -13.03
N ARG A 118 6.73 22.75 -13.66
CA ARG A 118 7.31 23.93 -14.31
C ARG A 118 6.43 24.42 -15.46
N ASN A 119 6.04 23.53 -16.35
CA ASN A 119 5.18 23.83 -17.49
C ASN A 119 3.81 24.36 -17.03
N LYS A 120 3.23 23.77 -15.97
CA LYS A 120 1.99 24.28 -15.35
C LYS A 120 2.16 25.70 -14.82
N ARG A 121 3.25 25.99 -14.10
CA ARG A 121 3.54 27.35 -13.59
C ARG A 121 3.78 28.36 -14.71
N GLU A 122 4.46 27.95 -15.78
CA GLU A 122 4.68 28.79 -16.95
C GLU A 122 3.37 29.08 -17.69
N GLN A 123 2.50 28.08 -17.84
CA GLN A 123 1.15 28.28 -18.38
C GLN A 123 0.29 29.18 -17.49
N GLU A 124 0.32 29.00 -16.16
CA GLU A 124 -0.38 29.87 -15.21
C GLU A 124 0.11 31.32 -15.25
N LYS A 125 1.42 31.55 -15.44
CA LYS A 125 1.97 32.90 -15.66
C LYS A 125 1.50 33.50 -16.98
N MET A 126 1.54 32.76 -18.07
CA MET A 126 1.05 33.25 -19.38
C MET A 126 -0.46 33.52 -19.37
N PHE A 127 -1.25 32.72 -18.65
CA PHE A 127 -2.69 32.95 -18.49
C PHE A 127 -2.99 34.12 -17.53
N GLY A 128 -2.17 34.29 -16.47
CA GLY A 128 -2.27 35.40 -15.52
C GLY A 128 -1.92 36.75 -16.14
N GLU A 129 -0.89 36.82 -17.00
CA GLU A 129 -0.50 38.05 -17.72
C GLU A 129 -1.54 38.46 -18.76
N ARG A 130 -2.21 37.51 -19.44
CA ARG A 130 -3.34 37.83 -20.34
C ARG A 130 -4.59 38.31 -19.61
N SER A 131 -4.78 37.95 -18.33
CA SER A 131 -5.92 38.41 -17.53
C SER A 131 -5.74 39.82 -16.95
N ALA A 132 -4.53 40.39 -16.98
CA ALA A 132 -4.25 41.73 -16.44
C ALA A 132 -4.64 42.88 -17.38
N ASN A 133 -4.99 42.60 -18.65
CA ASN A 133 -5.33 43.62 -19.65
C ASN A 133 -6.77 43.48 -20.21
N VAL A 134 -7.69 42.95 -19.41
CA VAL A 134 -9.12 42.88 -19.76
C VAL A 134 -9.90 43.79 -18.80
N PRO A 135 -10.63 44.82 -19.28
CA PRO A 135 -11.55 45.58 -18.44
C PRO A 135 -12.57 44.61 -17.82
N GLN A 136 -12.65 44.58 -16.49
CA GLN A 136 -13.56 43.70 -15.76
C GLN A 136 -15.02 43.96 -16.17
N CYS A 137 -15.62 43.06 -16.95
CA CYS A 137 -17.06 42.81 -16.91
C CYS A 137 -17.32 41.71 -15.87
N SER A 138 -18.19 41.98 -14.90
CA SER A 138 -18.57 41.07 -13.82
C SER A 138 -19.10 39.73 -14.35
N PRO A 139 -18.72 38.57 -13.77
CA PRO A 139 -19.09 37.30 -14.36
C PRO A 139 -20.50 36.89 -13.93
N VAL A 140 -21.43 36.88 -14.90
CA VAL A 140 -22.64 36.05 -14.84
C VAL A 140 -22.19 34.61 -15.07
N ARG A 141 -22.24 33.76 -14.02
CA ARG A 141 -21.90 32.34 -14.14
C ARG A 141 -23.03 31.57 -14.84
N ARG A 142 -22.77 31.06 -16.04
CA ARG A 142 -23.46 29.87 -16.58
C ARG A 142 -22.47 28.88 -17.18
N LYS A 143 -22.73 27.60 -16.88
CA LYS A 143 -22.20 26.35 -17.45
C LYS A 143 -22.11 26.43 -19.00
N LYS A 144 -21.23 25.72 -19.71
CA LYS A 144 -21.15 24.24 -19.81
C LYS A 144 -20.03 23.88 -20.82
N GLU A 145 -19.43 22.70 -20.63
CA GLU A 145 -18.92 21.73 -21.64
C GLU A 145 -18.36 22.21 -22.98
N GLU A 146 -17.09 21.88 -23.23
CA GLU A 146 -16.55 21.57 -24.58
C GLU A 146 -15.42 20.54 -24.42
N GLY A 147 -15.25 19.53 -25.26
CA GLY A 147 -15.92 19.19 -26.50
C GLY A 147 -15.16 18.05 -27.17
N ILE A 148 -15.83 17.28 -28.03
CA ILE A 148 -15.15 16.49 -29.06
C ILE A 148 -15.03 17.40 -30.27
N LEU A 149 -13.81 17.59 -30.76
CA LEU A 149 -13.51 18.29 -32.01
C LEU A 149 -13.87 17.39 -33.19
N ASN A 150 -14.65 17.94 -34.11
CA ASN A 150 -14.94 17.37 -35.42
C ASN A 150 -14.02 18.01 -36.46
N LEU A 151 -13.47 17.24 -37.40
CA LEU A 151 -13.13 17.74 -38.74
C LEU A 151 -12.99 16.57 -39.73
N SER A 152 -13.98 16.37 -40.61
CA SER A 152 -13.80 16.66 -42.04
C SER A 152 -15.03 16.24 -42.87
N SER A 153 -15.41 17.16 -43.77
CA SER A 153 -15.93 16.94 -45.13
C SER A 153 -17.04 15.91 -45.37
N ALA A 154 -18.25 16.39 -45.67
CA ALA A 154 -18.95 16.09 -46.93
C ALA A 154 -20.27 16.88 -47.00
N ASP A 155 -20.46 17.58 -48.11
CA ASP A 155 -21.72 18.22 -48.47
C ASP A 155 -22.79 17.20 -48.88
N CYS A 156 -24.03 17.56 -48.54
CA CYS A 156 -25.32 17.19 -49.13
C CYS A 156 -25.98 15.81 -48.84
N GLY A 157 -27.20 15.88 -48.30
CA GLY A 157 -28.33 14.99 -48.63
C GLY A 157 -29.08 14.38 -47.42
N PRO A 158 -30.39 14.62 -47.24
CA PRO A 158 -31.15 14.11 -46.09
C PRO A 158 -31.71 12.71 -46.37
N VAL A 159 -31.42 11.75 -45.49
CA VAL A 159 -32.19 10.50 -45.37
C VAL A 159 -32.31 10.13 -43.89
N ASP A 160 -33.55 9.97 -43.47
CA ASP A 160 -34.04 9.66 -42.13
C ASP A 160 -33.44 8.35 -41.59
N CYS A 161 -33.18 8.28 -40.28
CA CYS A 161 -33.23 7.05 -39.47
C CYS A 161 -33.20 7.42 -37.98
N GLU A 162 -34.25 7.03 -37.27
CA GLU A 162 -34.53 7.22 -35.85
C GLU A 162 -33.50 6.54 -34.94
N GLY A 163 -33.24 7.15 -33.79
CA GLY A 163 -32.34 6.63 -32.76
C GLY A 163 -32.26 7.57 -31.57
N ASP A 164 -33.31 7.58 -30.75
CA ASP A 164 -33.40 8.36 -29.52
C ASP A 164 -32.32 7.96 -28.52
N GLY A 165 -31.55 8.97 -28.07
CA GLY A 165 -30.54 8.85 -27.03
C GLY A 165 -30.27 10.21 -26.40
N GLN A 166 -31.31 10.88 -25.89
CA GLN A 166 -31.17 12.12 -25.15
C GLN A 166 -30.54 11.85 -23.77
N GLU A 167 -29.26 12.22 -23.60
CA GLU A 167 -28.64 12.35 -22.27
C GLU A 167 -29.25 13.56 -21.53
N ALA A 168 -30.19 13.27 -20.63
CA ALA A 168 -30.77 14.24 -19.72
C ALA A 168 -29.76 14.67 -18.64
N LYS A 169 -29.44 15.97 -18.59
CA LYS A 169 -28.79 16.60 -17.42
C LYS A 169 -29.80 16.75 -16.28
N GLY A 170 -29.95 15.72 -15.46
CA GLY A 170 -30.74 15.75 -14.23
C GLY A 170 -30.06 16.54 -13.11
N GLU A 171 -30.85 17.17 -12.25
CA GLU A 171 -30.43 17.75 -10.98
C GLU A 171 -29.66 16.70 -10.15
N ASP A 172 -28.58 17.11 -9.47
CA ASP A 172 -27.85 16.21 -8.58
C ASP A 172 -28.82 15.70 -7.49
N PRO A 173 -29.04 14.38 -7.35
CA PRO A 173 -29.98 13.85 -6.38
C PRO A 173 -29.60 14.28 -4.95
N GLU A 174 -30.61 14.60 -4.14
CA GLU A 174 -30.43 15.00 -2.73
C GLU A 174 -29.65 13.94 -1.93
N ASP A 175 -29.85 12.65 -2.23
CA ASP A 175 -29.10 11.52 -1.68
C ASP A 175 -28.38 10.70 -2.77
N PRO A 176 -27.03 10.67 -2.79
CA PRO A 176 -26.26 9.87 -3.75
C PRO A 176 -26.51 8.35 -3.67
N LEU A 177 -27.01 7.84 -2.54
CA LEU A 177 -27.32 6.42 -2.37
C LEU A 177 -28.77 6.04 -2.68
N ALA A 178 -29.62 6.99 -3.11
CA ALA A 178 -31.04 6.72 -3.39
C ALA A 178 -31.26 5.61 -4.43
N ALA A 179 -30.32 5.43 -5.36
CA ALA A 179 -30.36 4.38 -6.38
C ALA A 179 -29.93 2.99 -5.87
N TYR A 180 -29.40 2.88 -4.65
CA TYR A 180 -28.78 1.66 -4.09
C TYR A 180 -29.36 1.34 -2.70
N PRO A 181 -30.58 0.78 -2.61
CA PRO A 181 -31.30 0.64 -1.35
C PRO A 181 -30.60 -0.25 -0.33
N VAL A 182 -29.86 -1.27 -0.77
CA VAL A 182 -29.11 -2.17 0.13
C VAL A 182 -27.95 -1.41 0.78
N LEU A 183 -27.23 -0.64 -0.03
CA LEU A 183 -26.09 0.17 0.40
C LEU A 183 -26.52 1.36 1.27
N ALA A 184 -27.65 1.99 0.93
CA ALA A 184 -28.27 3.06 1.71
C ALA A 184 -28.66 2.58 3.12
N GLY A 185 -29.28 1.39 3.22
CA GLY A 185 -29.64 0.79 4.52
C GLY A 185 -28.42 0.41 5.35
N ALA A 186 -27.35 -0.09 4.73
CA ALA A 186 -26.13 -0.51 5.42
C ALA A 186 -25.19 0.65 5.81
N PHE A 187 -25.40 1.87 5.29
CA PHE A 187 -24.46 2.99 5.46
C PHE A 187 -24.16 3.31 6.94
N GLY A 188 -25.18 3.38 7.78
CA GLY A 188 -25.01 3.67 9.21
C GLY A 188 -24.22 2.58 9.94
N GLU A 189 -24.46 1.32 9.59
CA GLU A 189 -23.74 0.17 10.14
C GLU A 189 -22.28 0.18 9.70
N ILE A 190 -22.01 0.44 8.42
CA ILE A 190 -20.64 0.55 7.87
C ILE A 190 -19.86 1.65 8.59
N VAL A 191 -20.46 2.82 8.81
CA VAL A 191 -19.81 3.92 9.55
C VAL A 191 -19.53 3.53 11.00
N THR A 192 -20.45 2.79 11.63
CA THR A 192 -20.29 2.30 13.00
C THR A 192 -19.18 1.27 13.10
N ALA A 193 -19.15 0.29 12.20
CA ALA A 193 -18.10 -0.72 12.09
C ALA A 193 -16.73 -0.08 11.82
N LEU A 194 -16.66 0.92 10.93
CA LEU A 194 -15.43 1.66 10.64
C LEU A 194 -14.89 2.39 11.87
N LYS A 195 -15.76 3.03 12.68
CA LYS A 195 -15.36 3.70 13.94
C LYS A 195 -14.90 2.69 14.99
N ALA A 196 -15.58 1.54 15.09
CA ALA A 196 -15.20 0.48 16.02
C ALA A 196 -13.83 -0.14 15.64
N ALA A 197 -13.57 -0.31 14.35
CA ALA A 197 -12.34 -0.87 13.81
C ALA A 197 -11.13 0.07 13.93
N ASN A 198 -11.35 1.40 13.92
CA ASN A 198 -10.30 2.40 13.86
C ASN A 198 -10.42 3.44 14.98
N ARG A 199 -9.51 3.36 15.97
CA ARG A 199 -9.46 4.27 17.14
C ARG A 199 -9.40 5.76 16.78
N TYR A 200 -8.85 6.10 15.61
CA TYR A 200 -8.68 7.48 15.15
C TYR A 200 -9.71 7.92 14.10
N ALA A 201 -10.60 7.03 13.66
CA ALA A 201 -11.62 7.37 12.67
C ALA A 201 -12.76 8.17 13.31
N LYS A 202 -12.97 9.40 12.82
CA LYS A 202 -14.01 10.28 13.35
C LYS A 202 -15.38 10.10 12.67
N GLY A 203 -15.43 9.42 11.50
CA GLY A 203 -16.62 9.40 10.64
C GLY A 203 -16.96 10.77 10.05
N PRO A 204 -18.00 10.90 9.21
CA PRO A 204 -18.41 12.19 8.67
C PRO A 204 -18.89 13.11 9.80
N GLN A 205 -18.39 14.36 9.83
CA GLN A 205 -18.72 15.36 10.86
C GLN A 205 -19.75 16.38 10.35
N THR A 206 -19.87 16.54 9.02
CA THR A 206 -20.80 17.49 8.40
C THR A 206 -21.71 16.78 7.40
N PRO A 207 -22.92 17.30 7.13
CA PRO A 207 -23.80 16.74 6.09
C PRO A 207 -23.13 16.68 4.71
N ALA A 208 -22.25 17.64 4.41
CA ALA A 208 -21.47 17.64 3.17
C ALA A 208 -20.45 16.49 3.11
N GLN A 209 -19.79 16.16 4.24
CA GLN A 209 -18.89 15.01 4.31
C GLN A 209 -19.64 13.69 4.23
N GLU A 210 -20.82 13.60 4.87
CA GLU A 210 -21.66 12.41 4.74
C GLU A 210 -22.08 12.18 3.29
N ARG A 211 -22.50 13.26 2.59
CA ARG A 211 -22.84 13.21 1.17
C ARG A 211 -21.65 12.76 0.31
N ASP A 212 -20.44 13.22 0.61
CA ASP A 212 -19.22 12.80 -0.08
C ASP A 212 -18.90 11.31 0.12
N TRP A 213 -19.09 10.80 1.34
CA TRP A 213 -18.92 9.38 1.65
C TRP A 213 -19.96 8.53 0.91
N ARG A 214 -21.23 8.95 0.93
CA ARG A 214 -22.33 8.32 0.20
C ARG A 214 -22.06 8.29 -1.30
N LYS A 215 -21.60 9.41 -1.87
CA LYS A 215 -21.21 9.50 -3.27
C LYS A 215 -20.06 8.55 -3.62
N THR A 216 -19.04 8.47 -2.76
CA THR A 216 -17.92 7.54 -2.98
C THR A 216 -18.39 6.09 -3.06
N LEU A 217 -19.29 5.68 -2.17
CA LEU A 217 -19.87 4.33 -2.17
C LEU A 217 -20.75 4.09 -3.41
N ALA A 218 -21.58 5.06 -3.78
CA ALA A 218 -22.36 5.02 -5.02
C ALA A 218 -21.47 4.86 -6.26
N ASP A 219 -20.33 5.55 -6.28
CA ASP A 219 -19.35 5.46 -7.35
C ASP A 219 -18.61 4.10 -7.38
N CYS A 220 -18.45 3.41 -6.24
CA CYS A 220 -17.91 2.05 -6.21
C CYS A 220 -18.83 1.07 -6.96
N VAL A 221 -20.14 1.24 -6.81
CA VAL A 221 -21.13 0.42 -7.53
C VAL A 221 -21.18 0.84 -9.01
N ARG A 222 -21.34 2.14 -9.27
CA ARG A 222 -21.56 2.68 -10.62
C ARG A 222 -20.35 2.59 -11.54
N ILE A 223 -19.16 2.93 -11.04
CA ILE A 223 -17.95 3.04 -11.86
C ILE A 223 -17.10 1.78 -11.75
N ASP A 224 -16.91 1.27 -10.54
CA ASP A 224 -16.08 0.07 -10.34
C ASP A 224 -16.87 -1.23 -10.59
N GLY A 225 -18.18 -1.13 -10.85
CA GLY A 225 -19.04 -2.25 -11.27
C GLY A 225 -19.31 -3.28 -10.18
N ILE A 226 -19.12 -2.91 -8.91
CA ILE A 226 -19.24 -3.83 -7.77
C ILE A 226 -20.72 -3.96 -7.39
N PRO A 227 -21.29 -5.18 -7.31
CA PRO A 227 -22.66 -5.37 -6.83
C PRO A 227 -22.87 -4.80 -5.42
N GLU A 228 -24.03 -4.19 -5.17
CA GLU A 228 -24.32 -3.51 -3.89
C GLU A 228 -24.12 -4.43 -2.67
N GLY A 229 -24.60 -5.67 -2.77
CA GLY A 229 -24.51 -6.67 -1.71
C GLY A 229 -23.07 -7.08 -1.41
N ASP A 230 -22.27 -7.26 -2.47
CA ASP A 230 -20.86 -7.65 -2.38
C ASP A 230 -20.03 -6.52 -1.77
N LEU A 231 -20.31 -5.27 -2.14
CA LEU A 231 -19.67 -4.10 -1.55
C LEU A 231 -19.96 -4.01 -0.05
N VAL A 232 -21.21 -4.21 0.37
CA VAL A 232 -21.60 -4.21 1.79
C VAL A 232 -20.92 -5.35 2.54
N ALA A 233 -20.93 -6.55 1.99
CA ALA A 233 -20.30 -7.73 2.60
C ALA A 233 -18.78 -7.57 2.74
N ALA A 234 -18.12 -7.03 1.70
CA ALA A 234 -16.69 -6.74 1.73
C ALA A 234 -16.32 -5.67 2.77
N LEU A 235 -17.13 -4.60 2.90
CA LEU A 235 -16.90 -3.55 3.90
C LEU A 235 -17.14 -4.06 5.33
N ARG A 236 -18.18 -4.88 5.55
CA ARG A 236 -18.39 -5.55 6.84
C ARG A 236 -17.22 -6.48 7.19
N TRP A 237 -16.80 -7.33 6.27
CA TRP A 237 -15.62 -8.17 6.45
C TRP A 237 -14.38 -7.34 6.77
N LEU A 238 -14.16 -6.26 6.02
CA LEU A 238 -13.03 -5.36 6.21
C LEU A 238 -13.00 -4.81 7.64
N PHE A 239 -14.12 -4.34 8.20
CA PHE A 239 -14.13 -3.70 9.52
C PHE A 239 -14.35 -4.65 10.70
N GLU A 240 -14.93 -5.83 10.48
CA GLU A 240 -15.33 -6.74 11.58
C GLU A 240 -14.51 -8.05 11.63
N ALA A 241 -14.04 -8.57 10.50
CA ALA A 241 -13.39 -9.89 10.48
C ALA A 241 -12.04 -9.94 11.21
N GLN A 242 -11.69 -11.06 11.84
CA GLN A 242 -10.36 -11.26 12.42
C GLN A 242 -9.34 -11.79 11.39
N HIS A 243 -9.55 -11.49 10.10
CA HIS A 243 -8.68 -11.95 9.02
C HIS A 243 -7.42 -11.07 8.90
N PRO A 244 -6.21 -11.62 8.71
CA PRO A 244 -4.97 -10.85 8.60
C PRO A 244 -5.02 -9.76 7.51
N ASP A 245 -5.55 -10.09 6.32
CA ASP A 245 -5.72 -9.09 5.25
C ASP A 245 -6.72 -7.98 5.66
N ALA A 246 -7.81 -8.31 6.36
CA ALA A 246 -8.76 -7.30 6.82
C ALA A 246 -8.11 -6.36 7.86
N GLN A 247 -7.32 -6.91 8.78
CA GLN A 247 -6.56 -6.12 9.76
C GLN A 247 -5.53 -5.21 9.10
N PHE A 248 -4.80 -5.69 8.09
CA PHE A 248 -3.90 -4.87 7.29
C PHE A 248 -4.63 -3.69 6.64
N TRP A 249 -5.75 -3.97 5.95
CA TRP A 249 -6.49 -2.95 5.23
C TRP A 249 -7.19 -1.94 6.14
N ARG A 250 -7.54 -2.28 7.39
CA ARG A 250 -8.02 -1.28 8.39
C ARG A 250 -7.01 -0.17 8.64
N GLY A 251 -5.73 -0.51 8.74
CA GLY A 251 -4.67 0.49 8.91
C GLY A 251 -4.56 1.46 7.73
N VAL A 252 -4.90 0.97 6.53
CA VAL A 252 -4.84 1.72 5.26
C VAL A 252 -6.12 2.52 4.99
N VAL A 253 -7.28 2.00 5.39
CA VAL A 253 -8.61 2.57 5.17
C VAL A 253 -9.18 3.08 6.50
N GLN A 254 -8.89 4.35 6.78
CA GLN A 254 -9.39 5.05 7.98
C GLN A 254 -10.65 5.90 7.69
N SER A 255 -11.03 6.01 6.42
CA SER A 255 -12.22 6.71 5.93
C SER A 255 -12.68 6.14 4.59
N ILE A 256 -13.91 6.45 4.18
CA ILE A 256 -14.53 5.95 2.95
C ILE A 256 -13.99 6.63 1.66
N PRO A 257 -13.78 7.96 1.58
CA PRO A 257 -13.34 8.61 0.34
C PRO A 257 -12.07 8.03 -0.32
N PRO A 258 -11.03 7.62 0.43
CA PRO A 258 -9.85 6.99 -0.16
C PRO A 258 -10.08 5.66 -0.88
N LEU A 259 -11.23 5.00 -0.72
CA LEU A 259 -11.52 3.68 -1.33
C LEU A 259 -11.38 3.69 -2.86
N ARG A 260 -11.79 4.79 -3.49
CA ARG A 260 -11.69 4.97 -4.95
C ARG A 260 -10.43 5.66 -5.43
N THR A 261 -9.48 5.97 -4.54
CA THR A 261 -8.20 6.53 -4.97
C THR A 261 -7.39 5.47 -5.73
N ALA A 262 -7.25 5.67 -7.05
CA ALA A 262 -6.36 4.90 -7.91
C ALA A 262 -5.10 5.72 -8.20
N ARG A 263 -3.95 5.06 -8.26
CA ARG A 263 -2.65 5.68 -8.55
C ARG A 263 -2.00 4.93 -9.71
N ASP A 264 -1.61 5.65 -10.75
CA ASP A 264 -0.73 5.18 -11.83
C ASP A 264 -1.10 3.79 -12.39
N GLY A 265 -2.29 3.67 -13.01
CA GLY A 265 -2.72 2.44 -13.69
C GLY A 265 -3.03 1.24 -12.78
N LYS A 266 -3.00 1.40 -11.45
CA LYS A 266 -3.35 0.35 -10.49
C LYS A 266 -4.86 0.33 -10.18
N PRO A 267 -5.42 -0.84 -9.85
CA PRO A 267 -6.81 -0.95 -9.40
C PRO A 267 -7.04 -0.13 -8.13
N SER A 268 -8.26 0.40 -7.96
CA SER A 268 -8.67 1.15 -6.78
C SER A 268 -8.49 0.31 -5.51
N LYS A 269 -8.38 0.97 -4.34
CA LYS A 269 -8.24 0.25 -3.07
C LYS A 269 -9.43 -0.68 -2.84
N ILE A 270 -10.64 -0.25 -3.19
CA ILE A 270 -11.82 -1.10 -3.07
C ILE A 270 -11.72 -2.34 -3.95
N SER A 271 -11.28 -2.24 -5.22
CA SER A 271 -11.09 -3.43 -6.07
C SER A 271 -10.04 -4.39 -5.51
N GLN A 272 -8.97 -3.90 -4.89
CA GLN A 272 -7.99 -4.76 -4.21
C GLN A 272 -8.57 -5.45 -2.98
N ILE A 273 -9.42 -4.76 -2.21
CA ILE A 273 -10.14 -5.32 -1.06
C ILE A 273 -11.12 -6.38 -1.53
N MET A 274 -11.86 -6.15 -2.63
CA MET A 274 -12.79 -7.12 -3.21
C MET A 274 -12.10 -8.45 -3.52
N VAL A 275 -10.95 -8.42 -4.22
CA VAL A 275 -10.18 -9.64 -4.52
C VAL A 275 -9.77 -10.41 -3.27
N LYS A 276 -9.45 -9.70 -2.18
CA LYS A 276 -9.08 -10.33 -0.90
C LYS A 276 -10.29 -10.89 -0.17
N TRP A 277 -11.39 -10.15 -0.15
CA TRP A 277 -12.65 -10.58 0.42
C TRP A 277 -13.22 -11.79 -0.31
N GLU A 278 -13.22 -11.81 -1.64
CA GLU A 278 -13.64 -12.95 -2.47
C GLU A 278 -12.80 -14.19 -2.17
N LYS A 279 -11.47 -14.04 -2.05
CA LYS A 279 -10.60 -15.15 -1.64
C LYS A 279 -10.88 -15.64 -0.23
N ALA A 280 -11.15 -14.74 0.71
CA ALA A 280 -11.52 -15.10 2.08
C ALA A 280 -12.93 -15.72 2.15
N ALA A 281 -13.83 -15.35 1.25
CA ALA A 281 -15.18 -15.89 1.14
C ALA A 281 -15.20 -17.25 0.42
N ALA A 282 -14.29 -17.47 -0.53
CA ALA A 282 -14.16 -18.71 -1.30
C ALA A 282 -13.24 -19.76 -0.65
N GLY A 283 -12.29 -19.33 0.18
CA GLY A 283 -11.17 -20.15 0.65
C GLY A 283 -11.15 -20.35 2.17
N ALA A 284 -12.12 -21.08 2.71
CA ALA A 284 -11.98 -21.68 4.05
C ALA A 284 -10.92 -22.81 4.10
N GLU A 285 -10.02 -22.94 3.11
CA GLU A 285 -8.92 -23.91 3.02
C GLU A 285 -7.78 -23.36 2.11
N ASP A 286 -6.49 -23.69 2.24
CA ASP A 286 -5.45 -23.23 3.20
C ASP A 286 -4.06 -23.20 2.48
N PRO A 287 -3.02 -22.46 2.93
CA PRO A 287 -1.84 -23.15 3.50
C PRO A 287 -1.12 -22.43 4.68
N TRP A 288 -1.73 -21.43 5.31
CA TRP A 288 -1.22 -20.72 6.51
C TRP A 288 -2.34 -20.43 7.54
N SER A 289 -3.30 -21.34 7.69
CA SER A 289 -4.39 -21.23 8.66
C SER A 289 -4.05 -22.00 9.93
N GLY A 290 -4.24 -21.31 11.06
CA GLY A 290 -4.57 -21.95 12.32
C GLY A 290 -6.01 -21.57 12.65
N ASP A 291 -6.93 -22.50 12.40
CA ASP A 291 -8.30 -22.54 12.91
C ASP A 291 -9.29 -21.42 12.50
N ALA A 292 -9.98 -21.69 11.38
CA ALA A 292 -11.44 -21.79 11.24
C ALA A 292 -12.30 -20.70 11.93
N VAL A 293 -12.89 -19.70 11.25
CA VAL A 293 -13.87 -19.73 10.12
C VAL A 293 -15.14 -20.59 10.35
N LEU A 294 -15.33 -21.21 11.52
CA LEU A 294 -16.66 -21.71 11.93
C LEU A 294 -17.21 -20.95 13.14
N ARG A 295 -17.64 -19.69 12.93
CA ARG A 295 -18.63 -19.01 13.82
C ARG A 295 -19.50 -17.98 13.11
N VAL A 296 -20.05 -18.25 11.91
CA VAL A 296 -21.26 -17.53 11.46
C VAL A 296 -22.17 -18.46 10.65
N ALA A 297 -22.70 -19.48 11.31
CA ALA A 297 -24.02 -20.03 11.06
C ALA A 297 -24.56 -20.46 12.42
N GLY A 298 -25.70 -19.91 12.83
CA GLY A 298 -26.12 -19.85 14.23
C GLY A 298 -26.20 -21.20 14.94
N VAL A 299 -25.62 -21.28 16.14
CA VAL A 299 -26.06 -22.18 17.22
C VAL A 299 -25.83 -21.45 18.54
N ALA A 300 -26.91 -21.24 19.29
CA ALA A 300 -26.86 -20.84 20.69
C ALA A 300 -26.07 -21.90 21.48
N LYS A 301 -24.93 -21.54 22.06
CA LYS A 301 -24.32 -22.39 23.10
C LYS A 301 -25.00 -22.06 24.42
N ARG A 302 -25.84 -23.00 24.87
CA ARG A 302 -26.38 -23.09 26.23
C ARG A 302 -25.22 -23.02 27.21
N ILE A 303 -25.26 -22.05 28.12
CA ILE A 303 -24.33 -21.97 29.25
C ILE A 303 -24.63 -23.18 30.16
N PRO A 304 -23.64 -24.02 30.50
CA PRO A 304 -23.88 -25.14 31.40
C PRO A 304 -24.28 -24.61 32.77
N THR A 305 -25.28 -25.24 33.35
CA THR A 305 -25.80 -24.89 34.67
C THR A 305 -24.81 -25.25 35.75
N GLN A 306 -24.86 -24.57 36.90
CA GLN A 306 -23.92 -24.79 38.00
C GLN A 306 -23.87 -26.26 38.45
N ALA A 307 -24.98 -27.00 38.35
CA ALA A 307 -25.04 -28.43 38.64
C ALA A 307 -24.15 -29.28 37.71
N GLU A 308 -24.03 -28.93 36.43
CA GLU A 308 -23.19 -29.63 35.45
C GLU A 308 -21.70 -29.34 35.68
N LEU A 309 -21.37 -28.15 36.19
CA LEU A 309 -20.01 -27.80 36.61
C LEU A 309 -19.60 -28.50 37.91
N ASP A 310 -20.54 -28.67 38.83
CA ASP A 310 -20.29 -29.37 40.10
C ASP A 310 -20.10 -30.89 39.89
N ASP A 311 -20.76 -31.49 38.89
CA ASP A 311 -20.56 -32.91 38.51
C ASP A 311 -19.22 -33.15 37.80
N LEU A 312 -18.76 -32.21 36.98
CA LEU A 312 -17.40 -32.24 36.42
C LEU A 312 -16.33 -32.06 37.51
N GLY A 313 -16.61 -31.23 38.52
CA GLY A 313 -15.77 -31.11 39.72
C GLY A 313 -15.70 -32.40 40.53
N ARG A 314 -16.82 -33.12 40.66
CA ARG A 314 -16.87 -34.44 41.33
C ARG A 314 -16.14 -35.54 40.55
N ALA A 315 -16.27 -35.56 39.22
CA ALA A 315 -15.59 -36.53 38.36
C ALA A 315 -14.07 -36.38 38.39
N MET A 316 -13.54 -35.15 38.54
CA MET A 316 -12.09 -34.94 38.67
C MET A 316 -11.56 -35.19 40.08
N ALA A 317 -12.41 -35.11 41.11
CA ALA A 317 -12.04 -35.45 42.49
C ALA A 317 -12.07 -36.97 42.76
N ALA A 318 -12.86 -37.74 41.99
CA ALA A 318 -12.86 -39.19 41.99
C ALA A 318 -11.77 -39.72 41.05
N GLY A 319 -10.51 -39.77 41.53
CA GLY A 319 -9.41 -40.34 40.78
C GLY A 319 -9.66 -41.81 40.40
N GLU A 320 -9.96 -42.06 39.13
CA GLU A 320 -10.01 -43.42 38.57
C GLU A 320 -8.76 -43.69 37.72
N CYS A 321 -7.85 -44.46 38.33
CA CYS A 321 -6.76 -45.17 37.67
C CYS A 321 -7.31 -46.10 36.57
N GLY A 322 -6.79 -45.98 35.36
CA GLY A 322 -7.06 -46.90 34.24
C GLY A 322 -5.77 -47.24 33.50
N SER A 323 -5.22 -48.41 33.80
CA SER A 323 -4.06 -49.09 33.23
C SER A 323 -4.07 -49.24 31.69
N GLY A 324 -2.88 -49.18 31.06
CA GLY A 324 -2.71 -49.58 29.67
C GLY A 324 -1.31 -49.36 29.07
N GLU A 325 -0.29 -50.00 29.63
CA GLU A 325 0.96 -50.24 28.89
C GLU A 325 0.75 -51.31 27.82
N GLY A 326 1.28 -51.06 26.62
CA GLY A 326 1.45 -52.09 25.60
C GLY A 326 1.83 -51.51 24.25
N PHE A 327 3.13 -51.24 24.03
CA PHE A 327 3.84 -51.49 22.75
C PHE A 327 5.36 -51.37 22.98
N PRO A 328 6.21 -52.15 22.28
CA PRO A 328 7.45 -52.68 22.82
C PRO A 328 8.70 -51.84 22.53
N ARG A 329 9.70 -52.00 23.41
CA ARG A 329 11.07 -51.48 23.29
C ARG A 329 11.87 -52.17 22.18
N PRO A 330 12.72 -51.44 21.43
CA PRO A 330 13.76 -52.05 20.61
C PRO A 330 14.93 -52.54 21.48
N ALA A 331 15.37 -53.77 21.22
CA ALA A 331 16.46 -54.44 21.90
C ALA A 331 17.82 -53.78 21.61
N ALA A 332 18.57 -53.50 22.67
CA ALA A 332 20.00 -53.31 22.61
C ALA A 332 20.69 -54.68 22.75
N MET A 333 21.49 -55.05 21.75
CA MET A 333 22.54 -56.06 21.89
C MET A 333 23.87 -55.33 21.76
N GLY A 334 24.62 -55.28 22.87
CA GLY A 334 26.01 -54.86 22.86
C GLY A 334 26.93 -56.04 22.62
N GLY A 335 28.15 -55.73 22.14
CA GLY A 335 29.36 -56.39 22.61
C GLY A 335 30.12 -57.30 21.64
N ALA A 336 31.38 -56.91 21.43
CA ALA A 336 32.58 -57.75 21.30
C ALA A 336 32.93 -58.43 19.95
N GLY A 337 33.94 -57.86 19.28
CA GLY A 337 35.26 -58.52 19.15
C GLY A 337 35.54 -59.30 17.86
N ARG A 338 36.32 -58.69 16.97
CA ARG A 338 37.67 -59.14 16.52
C ARG A 338 38.30 -58.08 15.63
#